data_AF-A0AAE9A953-F1
#
_entry.id   AF-A0AAE9A953-F1
#
_cell.length_a   1.000
_cell.length_b   1.000
_cell.length_c   1.000
_cell.angle_alpha   90.00
_cell.angle_beta   90.00
_cell.angle_gamma   90.00
#
_symmetry.space_group_name_H-M   'P 1'
#
loop_
_entity.id
_entity.type
_entity.pdbx_description
1 polymer ?
#
loop_
_entity_poly.entity_id
_entity_poly.type
_entity_poly.pdbx_seq_one_letter_code
_entity_poly.pdbx_strand_id
1 'polypeptide(L)'
;MGSTENRRSVDSENSDFLEAVTPRSHISVKRTVSSGMEHAADHPNMQKSSSLKFTRGGVRNETKETTPSTSSNPTIFPCIHQFLHLTQPQILFVRKTWNHARNQGALEPAISIFRNSFFKNPEIRQMIMFGTKNEGHERLKRHAQLFTVLMDDLITNLDSPSATVAGLREAGEKHVWHVKNQYGCPFHAHLMDQFATAMIERTLEWGEKKDRTETTQRGWTKIVLFVTEQLKEGFQDEQKRARRKKAQMSNSFEISSKVKQSDMKRFHTVDNV
;
A
#
# COMPACT_ATOMS: atom_id res chain seq x y z
N MET A 1 -71.33 36.14 22.00
CA MET A 1 -70.63 37.38 21.60
C MET A 1 -69.14 37.10 21.58
N GLY A 2 -68.44 37.42 20.48
CA GLY A 2 -66.97 37.43 20.40
C GLY A 2 -66.32 36.28 19.62
N SER A 3 -66.20 36.45 18.31
CA SER A 3 -65.39 35.65 17.38
C SER A 3 -63.91 36.04 17.40
N THR A 4 -63.01 35.12 16.99
CA THR A 4 -61.87 35.24 16.02
C THR A 4 -60.98 34.00 16.17
N GLU A 5 -61.00 33.04 15.25
CA GLU A 5 -60.21 32.93 14.00
C GLU A 5 -58.78 32.33 14.13
N ASN A 6 -58.66 31.09 13.61
CA ASN A 6 -57.74 30.67 12.53
C ASN A 6 -56.22 30.52 12.82
N ARG A 7 -55.70 29.27 12.78
CA ARG A 7 -54.85 28.76 11.67
C ARG A 7 -54.28 27.34 11.92
N ARG A 8 -54.21 26.63 10.79
CA ARG A 8 -53.75 25.26 10.46
C ARG A 8 -52.36 24.88 11.00
N SER A 9 -52.16 23.60 11.30
CA SER A 9 -51.25 22.75 10.52
C SER A 9 -51.54 21.27 10.75
N VAL A 10 -51.64 20.56 9.64
CA VAL A 10 -51.74 19.10 9.51
C VAL A 10 -50.34 18.53 9.66
N ASP A 11 -50.18 17.32 10.23
CA ASP A 11 -49.31 16.30 9.65
C ASP A 11 -49.61 14.93 10.25
N SER A 12 -49.92 14.01 9.34
CA SER A 12 -50.32 12.63 9.53
C SER A 12 -49.12 11.67 9.48
N GLU A 13 -49.24 10.63 10.30
CA GLU A 13 -48.96 9.22 9.99
C GLU A 13 -47.53 8.79 9.59
N ASN A 14 -46.85 8.26 10.61
CA ASN A 14 -45.99 7.09 10.50
C ASN A 14 -46.83 5.86 10.06
N SER A 15 -46.40 5.18 9.01
CA SER A 15 -45.92 3.78 9.05
C SER A 15 -46.03 3.17 7.67
N ASP A 16 -44.91 2.76 7.07
CA ASP A 16 -44.90 1.52 6.28
C ASP A 16 -43.46 1.00 6.16
N PHE A 17 -43.27 -0.13 6.84
CA PHE A 17 -42.07 -0.93 6.90
C PHE A 17 -42.26 -2.04 5.87
N LEU A 18 -41.62 -1.94 4.70
CA LEU A 18 -41.58 -3.01 3.71
C LEU A 18 -40.14 -3.49 3.51
N GLU A 19 -39.88 -4.63 4.14
CA GLU A 19 -38.70 -5.46 4.06
C GLU A 19 -38.74 -6.26 2.76
N ALA A 20 -37.89 -5.92 1.78
CA ALA A 20 -37.76 -6.67 0.53
C ALA A 20 -36.59 -7.65 0.61
N VAL A 21 -36.93 -8.92 0.87
CA VAL A 21 -36.05 -10.09 0.74
C VAL A 21 -35.79 -10.37 -0.74
N THR A 22 -34.53 -10.40 -1.16
CA THR A 22 -34.13 -10.82 -2.52
C THR A 22 -33.71 -12.29 -2.52
N PRO A 23 -34.19 -13.13 -3.47
CA PRO A 23 -33.86 -14.54 -3.52
C PRO A 23 -32.46 -14.80 -4.11
N ARG A 24 -31.74 -15.68 -3.42
CA ARG A 24 -30.40 -16.22 -3.70
C ARG A 24 -30.45 -17.16 -4.91
N SER A 25 -29.87 -16.75 -6.04
CA SER A 25 -29.68 -17.66 -7.18
C SER A 25 -28.46 -18.55 -6.97
N HIS A 26 -28.70 -19.85 -6.83
CA HIS A 26 -27.69 -20.90 -6.77
C HIS A 26 -27.23 -21.23 -8.20
N ILE A 27 -25.99 -20.88 -8.55
CA ILE A 27 -25.35 -21.33 -9.80
C ILE A 27 -24.52 -22.57 -9.49
N SER A 28 -25.00 -23.72 -9.96
CA SER A 28 -24.33 -25.02 -9.88
C SER A 28 -23.31 -25.14 -11.02
N VAL A 29 -22.02 -25.15 -10.69
CA VAL A 29 -20.93 -25.42 -11.66
C VAL A 29 -20.76 -26.93 -11.82
N LYS A 30 -21.20 -27.47 -12.97
CA LYS A 30 -20.85 -28.85 -13.39
C LYS A 30 -19.45 -28.84 -13.99
N ARG A 31 -18.53 -29.63 -13.41
CA ARG A 31 -17.24 -29.99 -14.02
C ARG A 31 -17.49 -31.03 -15.11
N THR A 32 -16.95 -30.80 -16.29
CA THR A 32 -16.70 -31.86 -17.29
C THR A 32 -15.21 -32.00 -17.48
N VAL A 33 -14.69 -33.13 -17.02
CA VAL A 33 -13.39 -33.69 -17.39
C VAL A 33 -13.59 -34.50 -18.67
N SER A 34 -12.72 -34.32 -19.66
CA SER A 34 -12.56 -35.28 -20.75
C SER A 34 -11.08 -35.51 -21.00
N SER A 35 -10.68 -36.75 -20.75
CA SER A 35 -9.41 -37.38 -21.09
C SER A 35 -9.46 -37.87 -22.54
N GLY A 36 -8.31 -37.94 -23.21
CA GLY A 36 -8.15 -38.53 -24.55
C GLY A 36 -6.72 -38.46 -25.08
N MET A 37 -5.93 -39.47 -24.72
CA MET A 37 -4.74 -40.04 -25.41
C MET A 37 -4.96 -40.18 -26.94
N GLU A 38 -4.03 -40.36 -27.86
CA GLU A 38 -2.56 -40.50 -28.02
C GLU A 38 -2.34 -40.52 -29.56
N HIS A 39 -1.14 -40.20 -30.05
CA HIS A 39 -0.42 -41.03 -31.04
C HIS A 39 0.90 -40.36 -31.49
N ALA A 40 1.96 -41.13 -31.36
CA ALA A 40 3.34 -40.87 -31.74
C ALA A 40 3.61 -41.18 -33.23
N ALA A 41 4.64 -40.56 -33.81
CA ALA A 41 5.54 -41.19 -34.77
C ALA A 41 6.85 -40.40 -34.92
N ASP A 42 7.92 -41.16 -35.16
CA ASP A 42 9.34 -40.87 -35.00
C ASP A 42 10.03 -39.98 -36.07
N HIS A 43 11.19 -39.47 -35.62
CA HIS A 43 12.42 -38.97 -36.26
C HIS A 43 12.92 -39.77 -37.50
N PRO A 44 13.90 -39.31 -38.36
CA PRO A 44 15.18 -38.73 -37.93
C PRO A 44 15.98 -37.77 -38.88
N ASN A 45 17.05 -37.18 -38.31
CA ASN A 45 18.45 -37.19 -38.79
C ASN A 45 19.19 -35.82 -38.83
N MET A 46 20.47 -35.95 -38.47
CA MET A 46 21.52 -35.00 -38.09
C MET A 46 21.99 -34.02 -39.18
N GLN A 47 22.60 -32.90 -38.76
CA GLN A 47 23.97 -32.52 -39.18
C GLN A 47 24.65 -31.43 -38.29
N LYS A 48 25.83 -31.80 -37.77
CA LYS A 48 27.09 -31.06 -37.43
C LYS A 48 27.09 -29.53 -37.68
N SER A 49 27.59 -28.64 -36.83
CA SER A 49 28.96 -28.38 -36.29
C SER A 49 28.85 -27.02 -35.53
N SER A 50 29.72 -26.49 -34.67
CA SER A 50 31.13 -26.67 -34.34
C SER A 50 31.42 -25.95 -33.01
N SER A 51 32.30 -26.56 -32.22
CA SER A 51 32.88 -26.08 -30.97
C SER A 51 33.90 -24.96 -31.19
N LEU A 52 33.94 -23.95 -30.31
CA LEU A 52 35.14 -23.14 -30.06
C LEU A 52 35.41 -23.11 -28.55
N LYS A 53 36.40 -23.89 -28.14
CA LYS A 53 37.09 -23.80 -26.84
C LYS A 53 38.30 -22.89 -27.06
N PHE A 54 38.46 -21.86 -26.23
CA PHE A 54 39.76 -21.20 -26.08
C PHE A 54 40.34 -21.50 -24.69
N THR A 55 41.58 -21.97 -24.76
CA THR A 55 42.44 -22.45 -23.69
C THR A 55 42.95 -21.32 -22.79
N ARG A 56 43.00 -21.62 -21.50
CA ARG A 56 43.59 -20.83 -20.42
C ARG A 56 45.11 -21.05 -20.36
N GLY A 57 45.89 -19.97 -20.21
CA GLY A 57 47.30 -20.04 -19.87
C GLY A 57 47.80 -18.75 -19.24
N GLY A 58 48.63 -18.88 -18.20
CA GLY A 58 49.66 -17.89 -17.84
C GLY A 58 49.36 -16.94 -16.68
N VAL A 59 50.09 -17.13 -15.58
CA VAL A 59 50.16 -16.32 -14.36
C VAL A 59 51.27 -15.25 -14.48
N ARG A 60 51.03 -13.98 -14.06
CA ARG A 60 51.94 -13.21 -13.16
C ARG A 60 51.43 -11.79 -12.77
N ASN A 61 51.43 -11.57 -11.45
CA ASN A 61 51.70 -10.40 -10.58
C ASN A 61 51.24 -8.97 -10.90
N GLU A 62 50.42 -8.48 -9.94
CA GLU A 62 50.49 -7.22 -9.16
C GLU A 62 50.81 -5.88 -9.85
N THR A 63 49.78 -5.04 -9.97
CA THR A 63 49.85 -3.65 -9.48
C THR A 63 48.48 -3.23 -8.92
N LYS A 64 48.54 -2.54 -7.79
CA LYS A 64 47.45 -2.21 -6.86
C LYS A 64 46.93 -0.81 -7.17
N GLU A 65 45.75 -0.69 -7.78
CA GLU A 65 44.98 0.56 -7.87
C GLU A 65 43.50 0.24 -8.16
N THR A 66 42.60 0.54 -7.22
CA THR A 66 41.13 0.49 -7.43
C THR A 66 40.48 1.37 -6.35
N THR A 67 40.20 2.64 -6.65
CA THR A 67 38.88 3.21 -7.01
C THR A 67 37.70 2.79 -6.12
N PRO A 68 36.86 3.75 -5.69
CA PRO A 68 35.74 3.49 -4.81
C PRO A 68 34.68 2.64 -5.52
N SER A 69 34.26 1.59 -4.84
CA SER A 69 33.23 0.63 -5.25
C SER A 69 31.89 1.31 -5.50
N THR A 70 31.61 1.59 -6.76
CA THR A 70 30.25 1.91 -7.22
C THR A 70 29.50 0.59 -7.33
N SER A 71 28.71 0.28 -6.29
CA SER A 71 27.65 -0.72 -6.36
C SER A 71 26.51 -0.15 -7.20
N SER A 72 26.60 -0.35 -8.52
CA SER A 72 25.57 -0.02 -9.49
C SER A 72 24.50 -1.12 -9.51
N ASN A 73 23.57 -1.06 -8.56
CA ASN A 73 22.22 -1.52 -8.85
C ASN A 73 21.58 -0.48 -9.77
N PRO A 74 21.11 -0.81 -10.98
CA PRO A 74 20.34 0.12 -11.79
C PRO A 74 18.95 0.23 -11.17
N THR A 75 18.79 1.09 -10.17
CA THR A 75 17.48 1.59 -9.78
C THR A 75 17.03 2.50 -10.92
N ILE A 76 16.21 1.98 -11.84
CA ILE A 76 15.79 2.68 -13.06
C ILE A 76 15.00 3.98 -12.76
N PHE A 77 14.70 4.31 -11.51
CA PHE A 77 14.00 5.56 -11.18
C PHE A 77 14.52 6.25 -9.90
N PRO A 78 15.62 7.02 -9.95
CA PRO A 78 16.10 7.73 -8.77
C PRO A 78 15.29 9.02 -8.45
N CYS A 79 14.50 9.56 -9.39
CA CYS A 79 14.00 10.95 -9.29
C CYS A 79 12.46 11.11 -9.25
N ILE A 80 11.67 10.04 -9.45
CA ILE A 80 10.20 10.14 -9.39
C ILE A 80 9.71 10.27 -7.93
N HIS A 81 10.59 9.99 -6.96
CA HIS A 81 10.25 9.83 -5.55
C HIS A 81 10.01 11.16 -4.79
N GLN A 82 10.62 12.27 -5.24
CA GLN A 82 10.39 13.59 -4.65
C GLN A 82 9.41 14.46 -5.45
N PHE A 83 9.30 14.22 -6.76
CA PHE A 83 8.48 15.04 -7.65
C PHE A 83 7.68 14.15 -8.62
N LEU A 84 6.36 14.21 -8.50
CA LEU A 84 5.46 13.56 -9.44
C LEU A 84 5.39 14.37 -10.74
N HIS A 85 6.13 13.92 -11.75
CA HIS A 85 6.14 14.54 -13.08
C HIS A 85 5.28 13.77 -14.07
N LEU A 86 4.14 14.37 -14.44
CA LEU A 86 3.22 13.85 -15.43
C LEU A 86 3.17 14.79 -16.64
N THR A 87 3.03 14.23 -17.84
CA THR A 87 2.75 15.05 -19.03
C THR A 87 1.27 15.43 -19.06
N GLN A 88 0.92 16.51 -19.77
CA GLN A 88 -0.49 16.92 -19.89
C GLN A 88 -1.43 15.80 -20.37
N PRO A 89 -1.07 14.97 -21.39
CA PRO A 89 -1.89 13.82 -21.76
C PRO A 89 -2.05 12.77 -20.64
N GLN A 90 -1.02 12.57 -19.81
CA GLN A 90 -1.10 11.66 -18.66
C GLN A 90 -2.07 12.20 -17.60
N ILE A 91 -2.00 13.49 -17.29
CA ILE A 91 -2.90 14.15 -16.33
C ILE A 91 -4.36 14.02 -16.78
N LEU A 92 -4.65 14.35 -18.05
CA LEU A 92 -6.01 14.27 -18.61
C LEU A 92 -6.54 12.83 -18.58
N PHE A 93 -5.71 11.86 -18.96
CA PHE A 93 -6.10 10.45 -18.93
C PHE A 93 -6.37 9.94 -17.52
N VAL A 94 -5.50 10.27 -16.56
CA VAL A 94 -5.68 9.90 -15.14
C VAL A 94 -6.98 10.49 -14.60
N ARG A 95 -7.20 11.80 -14.76
CA ARG A 95 -8.43 12.46 -14.26
C ARG A 95 -9.68 11.83 -14.87
N LYS A 96 -9.69 11.57 -16.19
CA LYS A 96 -10.81 10.90 -16.89
C LYS A 96 -11.09 9.51 -16.32
N THR A 97 -10.05 8.68 -16.22
CA THR A 97 -10.20 7.28 -15.79
C THR A 97 -10.47 7.14 -14.29
N TRP A 98 -9.96 8.05 -13.47
CA TRP A 98 -10.31 8.13 -12.05
C TRP A 98 -11.78 8.42 -11.86
N ASN A 99 -12.31 9.46 -12.50
CA ASN A 99 -13.74 9.81 -12.42
C ASN A 99 -14.62 8.65 -12.89
N HIS A 100 -14.23 7.97 -13.96
CA HIS A 100 -14.93 6.75 -14.41
C HIS A 100 -14.93 5.65 -13.34
N ALA A 101 -13.80 5.42 -12.66
CA ALA A 101 -13.72 4.44 -11.58
C ALA A 101 -14.54 4.84 -10.36
N ARG A 102 -14.59 6.14 -10.01
CA ARG A 102 -15.39 6.68 -8.90
C ARG A 102 -16.89 6.49 -9.10
N ASN A 103 -17.37 6.39 -10.33
CA ASN A 103 -18.78 6.12 -10.65
C ASN A 103 -19.27 4.74 -10.19
N GLN A 104 -18.38 3.83 -9.79
CA GLN A 104 -18.74 2.49 -9.30
C GLN A 104 -19.33 2.52 -7.88
N GLY A 105 -19.13 3.60 -7.13
CA GLY A 105 -19.70 3.79 -5.80
C GLY A 105 -18.91 4.74 -4.92
N ALA A 106 -19.51 5.15 -3.79
CA ALA A 106 -18.96 6.19 -2.91
C ALA A 106 -17.52 5.91 -2.45
N LEU A 107 -17.17 4.65 -2.20
CA LEU A 107 -15.83 4.21 -1.76
C LEU A 107 -15.05 3.42 -2.83
N GLU A 108 -15.54 3.38 -4.07
CA GLU A 108 -14.80 2.78 -5.19
C GLU A 108 -13.99 3.87 -5.92
N PRO A 109 -12.81 3.56 -6.46
CA PRO A 109 -12.21 2.23 -6.57
C PRO A 109 -11.41 1.78 -5.34
N ALA A 110 -11.41 2.53 -4.22
CA ALA A 110 -10.56 2.23 -3.07
C ALA A 110 -10.86 0.84 -2.47
N ILE A 111 -12.13 0.48 -2.29
CA ILE A 111 -12.52 -0.84 -1.79
C ILE A 111 -12.00 -1.97 -2.69
N SER A 112 -12.18 -1.87 -4.02
CA SER A 112 -11.69 -2.90 -4.94
C SER A 112 -10.16 -2.98 -4.99
N ILE A 113 -9.44 -1.87 -4.81
CA ILE A 113 -7.97 -1.86 -4.67
C ILE A 113 -7.53 -2.63 -3.42
N PHE A 114 -8.11 -2.32 -2.25
CA PHE A 114 -7.79 -3.04 -1.01
C PHE A 114 -8.12 -4.53 -1.14
N ARG A 115 -9.27 -4.88 -1.71
CA ARG A 115 -9.61 -6.28 -1.98
C ARG A 115 -8.62 -6.96 -2.91
N ASN A 116 -8.14 -6.28 -3.95
CA ASN A 116 -7.10 -6.86 -4.82
C ASN A 116 -5.79 -7.10 -4.04
N SER A 117 -5.41 -6.18 -3.14
CA SER A 117 -4.23 -6.36 -2.29
C SER A 117 -4.35 -7.57 -1.35
N PHE A 118 -5.57 -7.92 -0.91
CA PHE A 118 -5.82 -9.12 -0.11
C PHE A 118 -5.52 -10.41 -0.88
N PHE A 119 -5.73 -10.42 -2.20
CA PHE A 119 -5.36 -11.54 -3.05
C PHE A 119 -3.85 -11.58 -3.33
N LYS A 120 -3.18 -10.42 -3.41
CA LYS A 120 -1.72 -10.35 -3.58
C LYS A 120 -0.97 -10.84 -2.36
N ASN A 121 -1.39 -10.42 -1.16
CA ASN A 121 -0.82 -10.88 0.08
C ASN A 121 -1.93 -11.06 1.14
N PRO A 122 -2.24 -12.31 1.54
CA PRO A 122 -3.22 -12.61 2.58
C PRO A 122 -2.93 -11.95 3.94
N GLU A 123 -1.68 -11.60 4.24
CA GLU A 123 -1.33 -10.88 5.48
C GLU A 123 -1.97 -9.48 5.53
N ILE A 124 -2.09 -8.80 4.38
CA ILE A 124 -2.77 -7.50 4.30
C ILE A 124 -4.23 -7.67 4.72
N ARG A 125 -4.87 -8.74 4.24
CA ARG A 125 -6.24 -9.10 4.66
C ARG A 125 -6.30 -9.40 6.14
N GLN A 126 -5.37 -10.20 6.66
CA GLN A 126 -5.33 -10.57 8.07
C GLN A 126 -5.26 -9.34 8.96
N MET A 127 -4.41 -8.36 8.64
CA MET A 127 -4.25 -7.14 9.42
C MET A 127 -5.48 -6.23 9.33
N ILE A 128 -5.98 -5.95 8.11
CA ILE A 128 -7.13 -5.08 7.93
C ILE A 128 -8.41 -5.72 8.50
N MET A 129 -8.56 -7.04 8.43
CA MET A 129 -9.73 -7.76 8.91
C MET A 129 -9.56 -8.33 10.33
N PHE A 130 -8.49 -7.97 11.05
CA PHE A 130 -8.21 -8.47 12.40
C PHE A 130 -9.34 -8.12 13.40
N GLY A 131 -9.67 -9.06 14.28
CA GLY A 131 -10.73 -8.93 15.27
C GLY A 131 -12.05 -9.57 14.83
N THR A 132 -13.16 -9.09 15.39
CA THR A 132 -14.50 -9.53 15.00
C THR A 132 -14.81 -9.15 13.55
N LYS A 133 -15.80 -9.83 12.95
CA LYS A 133 -16.25 -9.53 11.58
C LYS A 133 -16.58 -8.04 11.44
N ASN A 134 -17.29 -7.44 12.40
CA ASN A 134 -17.70 -6.03 12.31
C ASN A 134 -16.49 -5.08 12.35
N GLU A 135 -15.56 -5.29 13.28
CA GLU A 135 -14.36 -4.44 13.43
C GLU A 135 -13.48 -4.44 12.18
N GLY A 136 -13.27 -5.61 11.58
CA GLY A 136 -12.50 -5.72 10.33
C GLY A 136 -13.15 -4.95 9.17
N HIS A 137 -14.47 -5.05 9.01
CA HIS A 137 -15.18 -4.33 7.94
C HIS A 137 -15.18 -2.81 8.16
N GLU A 138 -15.36 -2.35 9.40
CA GLU A 138 -15.26 -0.93 9.76
C GLU A 138 -13.84 -0.39 9.53
N ARG A 139 -12.80 -1.17 9.85
CA ARG A 139 -11.41 -0.78 9.56
C ARG A 139 -11.14 -0.65 8.07
N LEU A 140 -11.60 -1.62 7.27
CA LEU A 140 -11.51 -1.56 5.81
C LEU A 140 -12.26 -0.34 5.25
N LYS A 141 -13.47 -0.07 5.73
CA LYS A 141 -14.27 1.09 5.33
C LYS A 141 -13.54 2.40 5.60
N ARG A 142 -12.95 2.57 6.79
CA ARG A 142 -12.16 3.76 7.14
C ARG A 142 -10.91 3.91 6.27
N HIS A 143 -10.21 2.81 5.97
CA HIS A 143 -9.08 2.84 5.04
C HIS A 143 -9.51 3.30 3.65
N ALA A 144 -10.61 2.76 3.13
CA ALA A 144 -11.13 3.15 1.83
C ALA A 144 -11.58 4.62 1.82
N GLN A 145 -12.26 5.09 2.87
CA GLN A 145 -12.65 6.50 3.01
C GLN A 145 -11.45 7.44 2.97
N LEU A 146 -10.45 7.21 3.81
CA LEU A 146 -9.26 8.05 3.86
C LEU A 146 -8.47 7.99 2.55
N PHE A 147 -8.30 6.79 1.97
CA PHE A 147 -7.59 6.62 0.71
C PHE A 147 -8.30 7.33 -0.45
N THR A 148 -9.64 7.25 -0.49
CA THR A 148 -10.44 8.00 -1.47
C THR A 148 -10.20 9.49 -1.36
N VAL A 149 -10.23 10.07 -0.16
CA VAL A 149 -9.96 11.51 0.05
C VAL A 149 -8.56 11.88 -0.43
N LEU A 150 -7.53 11.14 0.00
CA LEU A 150 -6.14 11.41 -0.38
C LEU A 150 -5.93 11.34 -1.90
N MET A 151 -6.56 10.37 -2.57
CA MET A 151 -6.46 10.21 -4.02
C MET A 151 -7.28 11.25 -4.78
N ASP A 152 -8.49 11.57 -4.32
CA ASP A 152 -9.34 12.62 -4.90
C ASP A 152 -8.60 13.98 -4.84
N ASP A 153 -7.99 14.31 -3.69
CA ASP A 153 -7.19 15.51 -3.51
C ASP A 153 -5.94 15.50 -4.40
N LEU A 154 -5.22 14.38 -4.49
CA LEU A 154 -4.00 14.27 -5.30
C LEU A 154 -4.32 14.44 -6.78
N ILE A 155 -5.36 13.78 -7.28
CA ILE A 155 -5.75 13.78 -8.69
C ILE A 155 -6.29 15.15 -9.12
N THR A 156 -6.97 15.85 -8.20
CA THR A 156 -7.38 17.24 -8.41
C THR A 156 -6.16 18.15 -8.53
N ASN A 157 -5.12 17.93 -7.71
CA ASN A 157 -3.94 18.79 -7.61
C ASN A 157 -2.67 18.25 -8.30
N LEU A 158 -2.78 17.44 -9.38
CA LEU A 158 -1.61 16.84 -10.05
C LEU A 158 -0.60 17.86 -10.61
N ASP A 159 -1.04 19.10 -10.83
CA ASP A 159 -0.18 20.20 -11.27
C ASP A 159 0.73 20.72 -10.12
N SER A 160 0.32 20.52 -8.86
CA SER A 160 1.08 20.84 -7.65
C SER A 160 0.77 19.83 -6.53
N PRO A 161 1.35 18.62 -6.57
CA PRO A 161 0.96 17.49 -5.72
C PRO A 161 1.40 17.62 -4.25
N SER A 162 2.17 18.65 -3.91
CA SER A 162 2.76 18.88 -2.59
C SER A 162 1.72 18.92 -1.47
N ALA A 163 0.51 19.40 -1.75
CA ALA A 163 -0.59 19.48 -0.80
C ALA A 163 -0.97 18.12 -0.18
N THR A 164 -0.81 17.03 -0.93
CA THR A 164 -1.20 15.68 -0.48
C THR A 164 -0.07 14.88 0.15
N VAL A 165 1.19 15.33 -0.01
CA VAL A 165 2.37 14.63 0.52
C VAL A 165 2.30 14.47 2.04
N ALA A 166 1.89 15.52 2.74
CA ALA A 166 1.78 15.49 4.21
C ALA A 166 0.76 14.45 4.68
N GLY A 167 -0.43 14.43 4.07
CA GLY A 167 -1.49 13.47 4.40
C GLY A 167 -1.09 12.01 4.08
N LEU A 168 -0.40 11.79 2.96
CA LEU A 168 0.13 10.47 2.61
C LEU A 168 1.19 10.01 3.61
N ARG A 169 2.13 10.87 4.00
CA ARG A 169 3.15 10.53 5.00
C ARG A 169 2.51 10.22 6.35
N GLU A 170 1.58 11.06 6.82
CA GLU A 170 0.87 10.83 8.08
C GLU A 170 0.12 9.48 8.06
N ALA A 171 -0.55 9.15 6.96
CA ALA A 171 -1.21 7.85 6.81
C ALA A 171 -0.21 6.69 6.92
N GLY A 172 1.00 6.85 6.36
CA GLY A 172 2.11 5.92 6.53
C GLY A 172 2.54 5.75 7.99
N GLU A 173 2.68 6.87 8.72
CA GLU A 173 3.09 6.87 10.14
C GLU A 173 2.14 6.03 11.02
N LYS A 174 0.83 6.01 10.74
CA LYS A 174 -0.16 5.25 11.53
C LYS A 174 0.02 3.72 11.49
N HIS A 175 0.90 3.22 10.63
CA HIS A 175 1.24 1.80 10.54
C HIS A 175 2.39 1.41 11.49
N VAL A 176 2.96 2.36 12.24
CA VAL A 176 3.92 2.09 13.31
C VAL A 176 3.16 1.86 14.62
N TRP A 177 3.23 0.63 15.14
CA TRP A 177 2.51 0.22 16.35
C TRP A 177 3.45 -0.05 17.52
N HIS A 178 2.95 0.16 18.74
CA HIS A 178 3.70 -0.15 19.97
C HIS A 178 4.00 -1.66 20.09
N VAL A 179 3.01 -2.49 19.78
CA VAL A 179 3.16 -3.95 19.70
C VAL A 179 3.28 -4.32 18.22
N LYS A 180 4.42 -4.87 17.82
CA LYS A 180 4.73 -5.12 16.39
C LYS A 180 3.63 -5.92 15.68
N ASN A 181 3.11 -6.94 16.35
CA ASN A 181 2.13 -7.90 15.87
C ASN A 181 0.73 -7.63 16.45
N GLN A 182 0.41 -6.36 16.72
CA GLN A 182 -0.89 -5.92 17.27
C GLN A 182 -2.10 -6.44 16.48
N TYR A 183 -1.95 -6.60 15.15
CA TYR A 183 -3.01 -7.06 14.26
C TYR A 183 -2.71 -8.45 13.66
N GLY A 184 -2.07 -9.32 14.44
CA GLY A 184 -1.78 -10.71 14.08
C GLY A 184 -0.43 -10.92 13.40
N CYS A 185 0.04 -9.96 12.61
CA CYS A 185 1.38 -9.97 12.01
C CYS A 185 2.00 -8.55 11.98
N PRO A 186 3.33 -8.45 11.88
CA PRO A 186 4.02 -7.16 11.82
C PRO A 186 3.83 -6.43 10.49
N PHE A 187 3.67 -5.10 10.56
CA PHE A 187 3.68 -4.25 9.37
C PHE A 187 5.11 -4.07 8.83
N HIS A 188 5.26 -4.25 7.52
CA HIS A 188 6.51 -4.04 6.79
C HIS A 188 6.27 -3.18 5.54
N ALA A 189 7.27 -2.38 5.15
CA ALA A 189 7.19 -1.52 3.96
C ALA A 189 6.88 -2.34 2.68
N HIS A 190 7.30 -3.60 2.60
CA HIS A 190 7.01 -4.48 1.48
C HIS A 190 5.50 -4.70 1.24
N LEU A 191 4.65 -4.61 2.28
CA LEU A 191 3.20 -4.69 2.12
C LEU A 191 2.66 -3.54 1.26
N MET A 192 3.31 -2.37 1.29
CA MET A 192 2.97 -1.23 0.43
C MET A 192 3.40 -1.45 -1.02
N ASP A 193 4.46 -2.22 -1.28
CA ASP A 193 4.85 -2.60 -2.65
C ASP A 193 3.84 -3.61 -3.25
N GLN A 194 3.35 -4.54 -2.43
CA GLN A 194 2.25 -5.44 -2.82
C GLN A 194 0.95 -4.68 -3.08
N PHE A 195 0.65 -3.69 -2.25
CA PHE A 195 -0.49 -2.78 -2.46
C PHE A 195 -0.33 -1.96 -3.76
N ALA A 196 0.87 -1.45 -4.05
CA ALA A 196 1.16 -0.74 -5.31
C ALA A 196 0.85 -1.63 -6.52
N THR A 197 1.32 -2.88 -6.49
CA THR A 197 1.07 -3.87 -7.55
C THR A 197 -0.43 -4.09 -7.74
N ALA A 198 -1.16 -4.31 -6.64
CA ALA A 198 -2.61 -4.48 -6.69
C ALA A 198 -3.33 -3.27 -7.28
N MET A 199 -2.90 -2.06 -6.95
CA MET A 199 -3.49 -0.82 -7.47
C MET A 199 -3.20 -0.63 -8.95
N ILE A 200 -1.95 -0.87 -9.41
CA ILE A 200 -1.60 -0.78 -10.83
C ILE A 200 -2.49 -1.70 -11.67
N GLU A 201 -2.73 -2.94 -11.21
CA GLU A 201 -3.64 -3.85 -11.89
C GLU A 201 -5.07 -3.32 -11.98
N ARG A 202 -5.61 -2.75 -10.89
CA ARG A 202 -6.94 -2.12 -10.92
C ARG A 202 -7.01 -0.99 -11.92
N THR A 203 -5.94 -0.19 -12.07
CA THR A 203 -5.93 0.93 -13.04
C THR A 203 -6.10 0.46 -14.48
N LEU A 204 -5.75 -0.79 -14.79
CA LEU A 204 -5.94 -1.37 -16.12
C LEU A 204 -7.41 -1.70 -16.43
N GLU A 205 -8.30 -1.66 -15.45
CA GLU A 205 -9.72 -1.90 -15.64
C GLU A 205 -10.52 -0.60 -15.77
N TRP A 206 -9.88 0.57 -15.58
CA TRP A 206 -10.57 1.85 -15.60
C TRP A 206 -10.62 2.47 -17.00
N GLY A 207 -11.81 2.94 -17.37
CA GLY A 207 -12.07 3.61 -18.64
C GLY A 207 -12.07 2.68 -19.85
N GLU A 208 -12.26 3.26 -21.03
CA GLU A 208 -12.33 2.51 -22.27
C GLU A 208 -10.94 2.09 -22.77
N LYS A 209 -10.79 0.83 -23.21
CA LYS A 209 -9.50 0.29 -23.69
C LYS A 209 -8.94 1.08 -24.89
N LYS A 210 -9.80 1.60 -25.75
CA LYS A 210 -9.41 2.32 -26.98
C LYS A 210 -8.70 3.65 -26.71
N ASP A 211 -8.97 4.27 -25.57
CA ASP A 211 -8.39 5.57 -25.20
C ASP A 211 -7.03 5.43 -24.51
N ARG A 212 -6.58 4.18 -24.29
CA ARG A 212 -5.37 3.88 -23.53
C ARG A 212 -4.19 3.64 -24.45
N THR A 213 -3.09 4.29 -24.12
CA THR A 213 -1.77 4.06 -24.70
C THR A 213 -0.79 3.68 -23.60
N GLU A 214 0.32 3.04 -23.96
CA GLU A 214 1.38 2.74 -22.99
C GLU A 214 1.86 4.02 -22.27
N THR A 215 2.00 5.12 -23.02
CA THR A 215 2.40 6.42 -22.49
C THR A 215 1.41 7.00 -21.48
N THR A 216 0.10 6.89 -21.73
CA THR A 216 -0.92 7.40 -20.80
C THR A 216 -1.08 6.49 -19.59
N GLN A 217 -1.02 5.16 -19.78
CA GLN A 217 -1.05 4.18 -18.68
C GLN A 217 0.15 4.33 -17.74
N ARG A 218 1.33 4.69 -18.26
CA ARG A 218 2.51 5.02 -17.44
C ARG A 218 2.25 6.19 -16.47
N GLY A 219 1.26 7.04 -16.73
CA GLY A 219 0.79 8.06 -15.80
C GLY A 219 0.28 7.45 -14.49
N TRP A 220 -0.55 6.41 -14.56
CA TRP A 220 -1.02 5.68 -13.37
C TRP A 220 0.14 5.03 -12.61
N THR A 221 1.06 4.37 -13.31
CA THR A 221 2.24 3.77 -12.67
C THR A 221 3.03 4.79 -11.86
N LYS A 222 3.29 5.98 -12.42
CA LYS A 222 3.98 7.07 -11.70
C LYS A 222 3.22 7.52 -10.46
N ILE A 223 1.91 7.71 -10.55
CA ILE A 223 1.07 8.12 -9.41
C ILE A 223 1.10 7.07 -8.31
N VAL A 224 0.92 5.79 -8.66
CA VAL A 224 0.92 4.72 -7.66
C VAL A 224 2.26 4.62 -6.96
N LEU A 225 3.37 4.67 -7.71
CA LEU A 225 4.72 4.66 -7.13
C LEU A 225 4.96 5.87 -6.23
N PHE A 226 4.51 7.06 -6.63
CA PHE A 226 4.60 8.26 -5.81
C PHE A 226 3.83 8.10 -4.49
N VAL A 227 2.57 7.67 -4.56
CA VAL A 227 1.69 7.48 -3.40
C VAL A 227 2.27 6.48 -2.41
N THR A 228 2.68 5.30 -2.89
CA THR A 228 3.23 4.27 -2.01
C THR A 228 4.61 4.61 -1.49
N GLU A 229 5.41 5.40 -2.22
CA GLU A 229 6.66 5.93 -1.67
C GLU A 229 6.41 6.89 -0.52
N GLN A 230 5.49 7.87 -0.65
CA GLN A 230 5.19 8.79 0.44
C GLN A 230 4.68 8.05 1.70
N LEU A 231 3.84 7.03 1.50
CA LEU A 231 3.37 6.15 2.59
C LEU A 231 4.55 5.40 3.26
N LYS A 232 5.46 4.83 2.46
CA LYS A 232 6.64 4.11 2.96
C LYS A 232 7.57 5.02 3.72
N GLU A 233 7.84 6.22 3.20
CA GLU A 233 8.70 7.19 3.87
C GLU A 233 8.13 7.61 5.22
N GLY A 234 6.83 7.94 5.29
CA GLY A 234 6.15 8.25 6.56
C GLY A 234 6.28 7.11 7.56
N PHE A 235 5.98 5.87 7.14
CA PHE A 235 6.14 4.69 7.98
C PHE A 235 7.58 4.49 8.49
N GLN A 236 8.56 4.58 7.60
CA GLN A 236 9.97 4.34 7.93
C GLN A 236 10.52 5.41 8.86
N ASP A 237 10.16 6.68 8.65
CA ASP A 237 10.62 7.78 9.48
C ASP A 237 10.02 7.74 10.88
N GLU A 238 8.72 7.44 11.01
CA GLU A 238 8.12 7.21 12.32
C GLU A 238 8.72 5.99 13.01
N GLN A 239 9.04 4.91 12.27
CA GLN A 239 9.69 3.75 12.86
C GLN A 239 11.11 4.07 13.38
N LYS A 240 11.89 4.88 12.66
CA LYS A 240 13.19 5.39 13.14
C LYS A 240 12.99 6.27 14.38
N ARG A 241 11.99 7.16 14.38
CA ARG A 241 11.65 8.07 15.48
C ARG A 241 11.27 7.31 16.75
N ALA A 242 10.42 6.29 16.64
CA ALA A 242 10.01 5.42 17.74
C ALA A 242 11.21 4.66 18.37
N ARG A 243 12.13 4.16 17.55
CA ARG A 243 13.37 3.50 18.04
C ARG A 243 14.26 4.48 18.82
N ARG A 244 14.44 5.71 18.33
CA ARG A 244 15.22 6.75 19.01
C ARG A 244 14.61 7.12 20.36
N LYS A 245 13.28 7.31 20.43
CA LYS A 245 12.56 7.59 21.68
C LYS A 245 12.75 6.47 22.71
N LYS A 246 12.63 5.21 22.28
CA LYS A 246 12.85 4.04 23.16
C LYS A 246 14.29 3.99 23.70
N ALA A 247 15.29 4.26 22.87
CA ALA A 247 16.69 4.30 23.28
C ALA A 247 16.96 5.43 24.29
N GLN A 248 16.40 6.62 24.08
CA GLN A 248 16.52 7.74 25.02
C GLN A 248 15.90 7.43 26.38
N MET A 249 14.71 6.79 26.40
CA MET A 249 14.08 6.36 27.65
C MET A 249 14.94 5.33 28.39
N SER A 250 15.47 4.32 27.68
CA SER A 250 16.36 3.30 28.27
C SER A 250 17.59 3.94 28.92
N ASN A 251 18.25 4.87 28.21
CA ASN A 251 19.42 5.58 28.73
C ASN A 251 19.08 6.46 29.94
N SER A 252 17.91 7.11 29.95
CA SER A 252 17.46 7.91 31.10
C SER A 252 17.21 7.05 32.34
N PHE A 253 16.65 5.84 32.18
CA PHE A 253 16.45 4.90 33.28
C PHE A 253 17.80 4.37 33.82
N GLU A 254 18.76 4.09 32.95
CA GLU A 254 20.11 3.68 33.35
C GLU A 254 20.89 4.77 34.08
N ILE A 255 20.76 6.04 33.65
CA ILE A 255 21.39 7.16 34.34
C ILE A 255 20.75 7.34 35.73
N SER A 256 19.41 7.30 35.82
CA SER A 256 18.71 7.44 37.10
C SER A 256 19.04 6.30 38.07
N SER A 257 19.16 5.06 37.60
CA SER A 257 19.54 3.93 38.45
C SER A 257 20.99 4.01 38.94
N LYS A 258 21.92 4.45 38.09
CA LYS A 258 23.33 4.68 38.47
C LYS A 258 23.46 5.80 39.50
N VAL A 259 22.72 6.91 39.34
CA VAL A 259 22.70 8.02 40.32
C VAL A 259 22.17 7.54 41.68
N LYS A 260 21.04 6.83 41.71
CA LYS A 260 20.51 6.25 42.96
C LYS A 260 21.48 5.29 43.63
N GLN A 261 22.23 4.50 42.85
CA GLN A 261 23.22 3.56 43.38
C GLN A 261 24.47 4.27 43.91
N SER A 262 24.93 5.36 43.27
CA SER A 262 26.02 6.18 43.80
C SER A 262 25.63 6.93 45.07
N ASP A 263 24.40 7.42 45.14
CA ASP A 263 23.88 8.11 46.33
C ASP A 263 23.80 7.14 47.52
N MET A 264 23.31 5.92 47.31
CA MET A 264 23.26 4.88 48.36
C MET A 264 24.66 4.53 48.89
N LYS A 265 25.67 4.41 48.01
CA LYS A 265 27.06 4.13 48.42
C LYS A 265 27.69 5.27 49.22
N ARG A 266 27.29 6.52 48.94
CA ARG A 266 27.80 7.71 49.64
C ARG A 266 27.36 7.75 51.10
N PHE A 267 26.14 7.28 51.42
CA PHE A 267 25.64 7.22 52.80
C PHE A 267 26.27 6.11 53.65
N HIS A 268 26.73 5.00 53.05
CA HIS A 268 27.37 3.91 53.80
C HIS A 268 28.86 4.13 54.10
N THR A 269 29.47 5.21 53.61
CA THR A 269 30.91 5.48 53.82
C THR A 269 31.17 6.43 54.99
N VAL A 270 30.14 6.92 55.68
CA VAL A 270 30.26 8.00 56.69
C VAL A 270 30.30 7.50 58.14
N ASP A 271 30.13 6.21 58.42
CA ASP A 271 30.03 5.67 59.78
C ASP A 271 31.26 4.84 60.25
N ASN A 272 32.41 4.94 59.58
CA ASN A 272 33.66 4.31 60.02
C ASN A 272 34.79 5.34 60.16
N VAL A 273 34.70 6.21 61.18
CA VAL A 273 35.83 6.96 61.74
C VAL A 273 35.74 6.92 63.26
#